data_AF-A0A841KPR0-F1
#
_entry.id   AF-A0A841KPR0-F1
#
_cell.length_a   1.000
_cell.length_b   1.000
_cell.length_c   1.000
_cell.angle_alpha   90.00
_cell.angle_beta   90.00
_cell.angle_gamma   90.00
#
_symmetry.space_group_name_H-M   'P 1'
#
loop_
_entity.id
_entity.type
_entity.pdbx_description
1 polymer ?
#
loop_
_entity_poly.entity_id
_entity_poly.type
_entity_poly.pdbx_seq_one_letter_code
_entity_poly.pdbx_strand_id
1 'polypeptide(L)'
;MMNLDVSQEMILELQRKLRDASMNYWIKHVFNTWQWWLNIATLILPVVLWWKLVDKRKLMKIVIYGFFASAFAVFFDTIGETSVLWEYPYLIIPMDYILIDTDYSVLPIAYMG
;
A
#
# COMPACT_ATOMS: atom_id res chain seq x y z
N MET A 1 -29.16 -19.80 16.21
CA MET A 1 -27.73 -19.73 15.90
C MET A 1 -27.62 -19.64 14.39
N MET A 2 -27.15 -18.52 13.84
CA MET A 2 -26.89 -18.41 12.40
C MET A 2 -25.76 -19.39 12.05
N ASN A 3 -25.96 -20.27 11.07
CA ASN A 3 -24.94 -21.24 10.68
C ASN A 3 -23.68 -20.48 10.23
N LEU A 4 -22.52 -20.83 10.79
CA LEU A 4 -21.22 -20.19 10.47
C LEU A 4 -20.93 -20.22 8.95
N ASP A 5 -21.39 -21.27 8.28
CA ASP A 5 -21.33 -21.45 6.83
C ASP A 5 -22.05 -20.31 6.08
N VAL A 6 -23.30 -20.01 6.49
CA VAL A 6 -24.13 -18.94 5.89
C VAL A 6 -23.49 -17.56 6.10
N SER A 7 -22.86 -17.33 7.27
CA SER A 7 -22.15 -16.06 7.50
C SER A 7 -20.88 -15.93 6.67
N GLN A 8 -20.14 -17.01 6.45
CA GLN A 8 -18.91 -16.98 5.65
C GLN A 8 -19.23 -16.80 4.17
N GLU A 9 -20.25 -17.48 3.65
CA GLU A 9 -20.73 -17.27 2.28
C GLU A 9 -21.14 -15.82 2.04
N MET A 10 -21.87 -15.21 2.99
CA MET A 10 -22.27 -13.81 2.89
C MET A 10 -21.08 -12.85 2.89
N ILE A 11 -20.07 -13.10 3.72
CA ILE A 11 -18.81 -12.31 3.72
C ILE A 11 -18.11 -12.42 2.36
N LEU A 12 -17.99 -13.63 1.81
CA LEU A 12 -17.35 -13.85 0.52
C LEU A 12 -18.10 -13.17 -0.62
N GLU A 13 -19.43 -13.17 -0.59
CA GLU A 13 -20.24 -12.45 -1.58
C GLU A 13 -20.03 -10.93 -1.51
N LEU A 14 -20.00 -10.37 -0.30
CA LEU A 14 -19.73 -8.95 -0.10
C LEU A 14 -18.33 -8.57 -0.56
N GLN A 15 -17.31 -9.39 -0.28
CA GLN A 15 -15.95 -9.17 -0.76
C GLN A 15 -15.87 -9.17 -2.29
N ARG A 16 -16.59 -10.08 -2.97
CA ARG A 16 -16.66 -10.10 -4.44
C ARG A 16 -17.29 -8.82 -4.99
N LYS A 17 -18.43 -8.39 -4.42
CA LYS A 17 -19.11 -7.15 -4.80
C LYS A 17 -18.23 -5.93 -4.60
N LEU A 18 -17.53 -5.85 -3.46
CA LEU A 18 -16.59 -4.77 -3.16
C LEU A 18 -15.46 -4.74 -4.19
N ARG A 19 -14.79 -5.88 -4.43
CA ARG A 19 -13.71 -5.98 -5.42
C ARG A 19 -14.15 -5.51 -6.80
N ASP A 20 -15.32 -5.96 -7.27
CA ASP A 20 -15.81 -5.60 -8.60
C ASP A 20 -16.20 -4.12 -8.68
N ALA A 21 -16.72 -3.54 -7.59
CA ALA A 21 -16.98 -2.10 -7.49
C ALA A 21 -15.69 -1.27 -7.48
N SER A 22 -14.70 -1.64 -6.65
CA SER A 22 -13.38 -0.99 -6.57
C SER A 22 -12.66 -1.03 -7.92
N MET A 23 -12.66 -2.19 -8.60
CA MET A 23 -12.09 -2.34 -9.94
C MET A 23 -12.75 -1.40 -10.96
N ASN A 24 -14.09 -1.37 -10.99
CA ASN A 24 -14.82 -0.50 -11.90
C ASN A 24 -14.55 0.99 -11.61
N TYR A 25 -14.49 1.37 -10.34
CA TYR A 25 -14.14 2.73 -9.94
C TYR A 25 -12.72 3.08 -10.38
N TRP A 26 -11.75 2.22 -10.11
CA TRP A 26 -10.35 2.45 -10.43
C TRP A 26 -10.12 2.61 -11.94
N ILE A 27 -10.65 1.71 -12.78
CA ILE A 27 -10.49 1.81 -14.24
C ILE A 27 -11.09 3.11 -14.78
N LYS A 28 -12.25 3.53 -14.24
CA LYS A 28 -12.99 4.70 -14.76
C LYS A 28 -12.47 6.03 -14.23
N HIS A 29 -11.94 6.07 -13.01
CA HIS A 29 -11.70 7.31 -12.27
C HIS A 29 -10.27 7.49 -11.78
N VAL A 30 -9.47 6.41 -11.71
CA VAL A 30 -8.10 6.46 -11.15
C VAL A 30 -7.06 6.15 -12.21
N PHE A 31 -7.23 5.06 -12.95
CA PHE A 31 -6.25 4.60 -13.94
C PHE A 31 -5.92 5.69 -14.97
N ASN A 32 -4.63 5.88 -15.21
CA ASN A 32 -4.10 6.85 -16.17
C ASN A 32 -4.48 8.33 -15.88
N THR A 33 -4.93 8.65 -14.67
CA THR A 33 -5.03 10.04 -14.21
C THR A 33 -3.67 10.58 -13.80
N TRP A 34 -3.53 11.90 -13.69
CA TRP A 34 -2.28 12.49 -13.22
C TRP A 34 -1.98 12.12 -11.76
N GLN A 35 -3.02 11.92 -10.93
CA GLN A 35 -2.88 11.42 -9.55
C GLN A 35 -2.27 10.02 -9.52
N TRP A 36 -2.69 9.14 -10.44
CA TRP A 36 -2.12 7.80 -10.56
C TRP A 36 -0.63 7.83 -10.94
N TRP A 37 -0.26 8.68 -11.90
CA TRP A 37 1.15 8.89 -12.23
C TRP A 37 1.95 9.52 -11.09
N LEU A 38 1.36 10.43 -10.31
CA LEU A 38 1.99 11.00 -9.12
C LEU A 38 2.26 9.92 -8.08
N ASN A 39 1.31 9.01 -7.82
CA ASN A 39 1.49 7.91 -6.88
C ASN A 39 2.58 6.92 -7.32
N ILE A 40 2.69 6.66 -8.63
CA ILE A 40 3.82 5.90 -9.18
C ILE A 40 5.14 6.64 -8.97
N ALA A 41 5.15 7.95 -9.20
CA ALA A 41 6.34 8.77 -9.02
C ALA A 41 6.79 8.81 -7.55
N THR A 42 5.86 8.91 -6.59
CA THR A 42 6.19 8.83 -5.16
C THR A 42 6.70 7.44 -4.76
N LEU A 43 6.33 6.39 -5.48
CA LEU A 43 6.89 5.05 -5.25
C LEU A 43 8.33 4.91 -5.79
N ILE A 44 8.56 5.39 -7.01
CA ILE A 44 9.81 5.14 -7.74
C ILE A 44 10.90 6.18 -7.42
N LEU A 45 10.54 7.47 -7.36
CA LEU A 45 11.52 8.55 -7.22
C LEU A 45 12.34 8.45 -5.93
N PRO A 46 11.75 8.20 -4.75
CA PRO A 46 12.52 8.06 -3.53
C PRO A 46 13.54 6.93 -3.65
N VAL A 47 13.14 5.76 -4.17
CA VAL A 47 14.02 4.59 -4.31
C VAL A 47 15.18 4.87 -5.25
N VAL A 48 14.91 5.52 -6.39
CA VAL A 48 15.94 5.90 -7.37
C VAL A 48 16.90 6.93 -6.79
N LEU A 49 16.39 7.94 -6.06
CA LEU A 49 17.21 8.95 -5.40
C LEU A 49 18.06 8.32 -4.30
N TRP A 50 17.47 7.49 -3.45
CA TRP A 50 18.18 6.77 -2.39
C TRP A 50 19.30 5.91 -2.97
N TRP A 51 19.06 5.16 -4.04
CA TRP A 51 20.08 4.31 -4.67
C TRP A 51 21.28 5.12 -5.20
N LYS A 52 21.06 6.36 -5.64
CA LYS A 52 22.13 7.26 -6.08
C LYS A 52 22.93 7.85 -4.91
N LEU A 53 22.30 8.04 -3.74
CA LEU A 53 22.88 8.73 -2.59
C LEU A 53 23.48 7.78 -1.54
N VAL A 54 23.03 6.53 -1.48
CA VAL A 54 23.41 5.58 -0.42
C VAL A 54 24.90 5.22 -0.45
N ASP A 55 25.53 5.25 0.72
CA ASP A 55 26.89 4.73 0.88
C ASP A 55 26.89 3.20 0.80
N LYS A 56 27.35 2.68 -0.33
CA LYS A 56 27.40 1.24 -0.63
C LYS A 56 28.25 0.44 0.37
N ARG A 57 29.17 1.08 1.10
CA ARG A 57 29.99 0.42 2.14
C ARG A 57 29.19 0.04 3.37
N LYS A 58 28.06 0.73 3.63
CA LYS A 58 27.18 0.49 4.78
C LYS A 58 25.84 -0.09 4.36
N LEU A 59 25.69 -0.50 3.10
CA LEU A 59 24.43 -0.89 2.48
C LEU A 59 23.64 -1.90 3.33
N MET A 60 24.32 -2.94 3.82
CA MET A 60 23.65 -3.98 4.62
C MET A 60 23.02 -3.43 5.90
N LYS A 61 23.72 -2.53 6.62
CA LYS A 61 23.17 -1.89 7.82
C LYS A 61 21.98 -1.02 7.47
N ILE A 62 22.13 -0.19 6.44
CA ILE A 62 21.10 0.76 5.99
C ILE A 62 19.84 0.01 5.57
N VAL A 63 19.97 -1.05 4.77
CA VAL A 63 18.85 -1.89 4.33
C VAL A 63 18.14 -2.55 5.51
N ILE A 64 18.88 -3.07 6.50
CA ILE A 64 18.28 -3.68 7.70
C ILE A 64 17.48 -2.64 8.49
N TYR A 65 18.03 -1.45 8.73
CA TYR A 65 17.31 -0.38 9.43
C TYR A 65 16.06 0.06 8.67
N GLY A 66 16.16 0.27 7.36
CA GLY A 66 15.00 0.62 6.54
C GLY A 66 13.96 -0.47 6.50
N PHE A 67 14.36 -1.74 6.46
CA PHE A 67 13.44 -2.87 6.52
C PHE A 67 12.62 -2.84 7.82
N PHE A 68 13.27 -2.71 8.98
CA PHE A 68 12.55 -2.64 10.25
C PHE A 68 11.66 -1.39 10.34
N ALA A 69 12.16 -0.22 9.93
CA ALA A 69 11.35 1.01 9.91
C ALA A 69 10.11 0.87 9.02
N SER A 70 10.28 0.31 7.81
CA SER A 70 9.17 0.05 6.88
C SER A 70 8.18 -0.99 7.42
N ALA A 71 8.66 -2.01 8.13
CA ALA A 71 7.80 -3.02 8.73
C ALA A 71 6.91 -2.42 9.84
N PHE A 72 7.46 -1.53 10.67
CA PHE A 72 6.67 -0.82 11.68
C PHE A 72 5.65 0.13 11.05
N ALA A 73 6.08 0.89 10.03
CA ALA A 73 5.20 1.77 9.28
C ALA A 73 3.98 1.03 8.71
N VAL A 74 4.22 -0.04 7.93
CA VAL A 74 3.16 -0.87 7.35
C VAL A 74 2.26 -1.46 8.42
N PHE A 75 2.82 -1.88 9.56
CA PHE A 75 2.02 -2.41 10.66
C PHE A 75 1.03 -1.37 11.22
N PHE A 76 1.48 -0.13 11.43
CA PHE A 76 0.59 0.94 11.91
C PHE A 76 -0.40 1.40 10.87
N ASP A 77 0.02 1.47 9.60
CA ASP A 77 -0.87 1.85 8.50
C ASP A 77 -2.00 0.82 8.32
N THR A 78 -1.65 -0.48 8.34
CA THR A 78 -2.64 -1.58 8.30
C THR A 78 -3.65 -1.49 9.44
N ILE A 79 -3.21 -1.13 10.67
CA ILE A 79 -4.12 -0.95 11.80
C ILE A 79 -5.05 0.24 11.57
N GLY A 80 -4.53 1.34 11.03
CA GLY A 80 -5.32 2.54 10.75
C GLY A 80 -6.37 2.33 9.67
N GLU A 81 -5.98 1.69 8.57
CA GLU A 81 -6.87 1.34 7.47
C GLU A 81 -7.93 0.31 7.90
N THR A 82 -7.54 -0.76 8.59
CA THR A 82 -8.49 -1.77 9.10
C THR A 82 -9.47 -1.18 10.11
N SER A 83 -9.08 -0.12 10.81
CA SER A 83 -9.93 0.64 11.73
C SER A 83 -10.75 1.73 11.05
N VAL A 84 -10.65 1.87 9.72
CA VAL A 84 -11.36 2.88 8.90
C VAL A 84 -11.07 4.31 9.39
N LEU A 85 -9.83 4.56 9.84
CA LEU A 85 -9.41 5.90 10.27
C LEU A 85 -9.07 6.81 9.08
N TRP A 86 -8.65 6.22 7.97
CA TRP A 86 -8.40 6.89 6.69
C TRP A 86 -8.61 5.90 5.53
N GLU A 87 -8.89 6.43 4.34
CA GLU A 87 -9.05 5.67 3.10
C GLU A 87 -8.21 6.29 1.99
N TYR A 88 -7.66 5.46 1.11
CA TYR A 88 -6.84 5.88 -0.02
C TYR A 88 -7.63 5.79 -1.34
N PRO A 89 -8.19 6.91 -1.85
CA PRO A 89 -9.07 6.87 -3.03
C PRO A 89 -8.35 6.68 -4.37
N TYR A 90 -7.01 6.79 -4.39
CA TYR A 90 -6.19 6.72 -5.61
C TYR A 90 -5.11 5.66 -5.46
N LEU A 91 -5.49 4.38 -5.43
CA LEU A 91 -4.53 3.29 -5.34
C LEU A 91 -3.78 3.07 -6.66
N ILE A 92 -2.54 2.60 -6.59
CA ILE A 92 -1.74 2.24 -7.78
C ILE A 92 -2.35 1.02 -8.48
N ILE A 93 -2.93 0.10 -7.71
CA ILE A 93 -3.58 -1.13 -8.17
C ILE A 93 -4.98 -1.18 -7.54
N PRO A 94 -6.02 -1.63 -8.26
CA PRO A 94 -7.40 -1.77 -7.75
C PRO A 94 -7.57 -2.97 -6.81
N MET A 95 -6.66 -3.12 -5.86
CA MET A 95 -6.67 -4.23 -4.92
C MET A 95 -6.48 -3.68 -3.51
N ASP A 96 -7.59 -3.29 -2.88
CA ASP A 96 -7.67 -2.84 -1.49
C ASP A 96 -7.13 -3.89 -0.49
N TYR A 97 -6.95 -5.15 -0.92
CA TYR A 97 -6.46 -6.25 -0.08
C TYR A 97 -5.00 -6.64 -0.35
N ILE A 98 -4.35 -6.04 -1.34
CA ILE A 98 -2.93 -6.25 -1.55
C ILE A 98 -2.21 -5.09 -0.87
N LEU A 99 -1.59 -5.43 0.27
CA LEU A 99 -0.63 -4.65 1.05
C LEU A 99 0.60 -4.27 0.20
N ILE A 100 0.41 -3.54 -0.89
CA ILE A 100 1.47 -2.89 -1.67
C ILE A 100 1.09 -1.41 -1.68
N ASP A 101 0.98 -0.83 -0.49
CA ASP A 101 0.83 0.61 -0.36
C ASP A 101 2.18 1.32 -0.44
N THR A 102 2.08 2.60 -0.78
CA THR A 102 3.15 3.58 -0.93
C THR A 102 4.18 3.56 0.22
N ASP A 103 3.78 3.08 1.39
CA ASP A 103 4.55 2.88 2.61
C ASP A 103 5.78 1.96 2.45
N TYR A 104 5.76 0.99 1.52
CA TYR A 104 6.95 0.15 1.24
C TYR A 104 8.11 0.94 0.62
N SER A 105 7.83 2.09 0.02
CA SER A 105 8.83 2.87 -0.74
C SER A 105 9.19 4.20 -0.10
N VAL A 106 8.23 4.91 0.49
CA VAL A 106 8.42 6.29 0.95
C VAL A 106 9.04 6.32 2.35
N LEU A 107 8.57 5.46 3.25
CA LEU A 107 8.98 5.47 4.66
C LEU A 107 10.39 4.97 4.95
N PRO A 108 10.93 3.92 4.29
CA PRO A 108 12.35 3.61 4.44
C PRO A 108 13.24 4.79 4.04
N ILE A 109 12.81 5.63 3.10
CA ILE A 109 13.63 6.67 2.49
C ILE A 109 13.54 7.99 3.25
N ALA A 110 12.40 8.28 3.87
CA ALA A 110 12.24 9.39 4.79
C ALA A 110 13.05 9.22 6.10
N TYR A 111 13.27 7.97 6.54
CA TYR A 111 14.02 7.65 7.77
C TYR A 111 15.46 7.18 7.53
N MET A 112 15.91 7.10 6.28
CA MET A 112 17.31 6.85 5.89
C MET A 112 18.10 8.15 5.69
N GLY A 113 17.85 9.16 6.54
CA GLY A 113 18.62 10.40 6.66
C GLY A 113 19.49 10.39 7.90
#